data_AF-Q1RIR0-F1
#
_entry.id   AF-Q1RIR0-F1
#
_cell.length_a   1.000
_cell.length_b   1.000
_cell.length_c   1.000
_cell.angle_alpha   90.00
_cell.angle_beta   90.00
_cell.angle_gamma   90.00
#
_symmetry.space_group_name_H-M   'P 1'
#
loop_
_entity.id
_entity.type
_entity.pdbx_description
1 polymer ?
#
loop_
_entity_poly.entity_id
_entity_poly.type
_entity_poly.pdbx_seq_one_letter_code
_entity_poly.pdbx_strand_id
1 'polypeptide(L)'
;MSDFITDTKLYEIAIANKQHVEDRRDEINNYYISLFAALVASMPFIEKITTNVAECNTNYITKLSLIILALIGLILAVTWASNLKHTVSYLKSLDKIIIDLEQKYNKPFITNIVRDLERSKTPRRVTKHQLVIPYTFISIFSLIIIYSVIQII
;
A
#
# COMPACT_ATOMS: atom_id res chain seq x y z
N MET A 1 -36.68 11.03 -20.19
CA MET A 1 -36.78 10.94 -18.72
C MET A 1 -35.42 10.46 -18.26
N SER A 2 -34.65 11.29 -17.55
CA SER A 2 -33.30 10.91 -17.10
C SER A 2 -33.43 9.83 -16.03
N ASP A 3 -32.81 8.67 -16.25
CA ASP A 3 -32.66 7.59 -15.25
C ASP A 3 -31.74 8.05 -14.12
N PHE A 4 -32.26 8.96 -13.29
CA PHE A 4 -31.57 9.37 -12.08
C PHE A 4 -31.66 8.26 -11.04
N ILE A 5 -30.48 7.78 -10.63
CA ILE A 5 -30.33 6.87 -9.48
C ILE A 5 -30.95 7.57 -8.26
N THR A 6 -31.84 6.88 -7.56
CA THR A 6 -32.43 7.39 -6.32
C THR A 6 -31.37 7.48 -5.22
N ASP A 7 -31.48 8.49 -4.36
CA ASP A 7 -30.54 8.72 -3.26
C ASP A 7 -30.37 7.50 -2.34
N THR A 8 -31.43 6.71 -2.12
CA THR A 8 -31.37 5.43 -1.39
C THR A 8 -30.46 4.42 -2.08
N LYS A 9 -30.59 4.28 -3.40
CA LYS A 9 -29.77 3.37 -4.20
C LYS A 9 -28.32 3.88 -4.28
N LEU A 10 -28.11 5.20 -4.33
CA LEU A 10 -26.78 5.80 -4.25
C LEU A 10 -26.10 5.53 -2.91
N TYR A 11 -26.85 5.59 -1.80
CA TYR A 11 -26.36 5.26 -0.47
C TYR A 11 -25.95 3.79 -0.35
N GLU A 12 -26.79 2.86 -0.82
CA GLU A 12 -26.47 1.42 -0.86
C GLU A 12 -25.23 1.13 -1.70
N ILE A 13 -25.12 1.73 -2.89
CA ILE A 13 -23.95 1.61 -3.77
C ILE A 13 -22.70 2.16 -3.07
N ALA A 14 -22.80 3.30 -2.39
CA ALA A 14 -21.66 3.91 -1.70
C ALA A 14 -21.14 3.03 -0.56
N ILE A 15 -22.04 2.43 0.23
CA ILE A 15 -21.66 1.50 1.31
C ILE A 15 -21.05 0.21 0.74
N ALA A 16 -21.70 -0.40 -0.26
CA ALA A 16 -21.22 -1.63 -0.88
C ALA A 16 -19.84 -1.44 -1.51
N ASN A 17 -19.62 -0.33 -2.23
CA ASN A 17 -18.32 0.02 -2.79
C ASN A 17 -17.28 0.30 -1.71
N LYS A 18 -17.67 0.93 -0.59
CA LYS A 18 -16.75 1.18 0.51
C LYS A 18 -16.21 -0.14 1.08
N GLN A 19 -17.10 -1.09 1.36
CA GLN A 19 -16.72 -2.41 1.85
C GLN A 19 -15.82 -3.14 0.85
N HIS A 20 -16.22 -3.20 -0.42
CA HIS A 20 -15.43 -3.84 -1.48
C HIS A 20 -14.01 -3.26 -1.61
N VAL A 21 -13.87 -1.94 -1.48
CA VAL A 21 -12.56 -1.28 -1.55
C VAL A 21 -11.71 -1.53 -0.31
N GLU A 22 -12.32 -1.67 0.87
CA GLU A 22 -11.61 -2.05 2.08
C GLU A 22 -11.10 -3.50 2.01
N ASP A 23 -11.90 -4.44 1.51
CA ASP A 23 -11.48 -5.83 1.31
C ASP A 23 -10.32 -5.91 0.29
N ARG A 24 -10.49 -5.24 -0.86
CA ARG A 24 -9.46 -5.18 -1.91
C ARG A 24 -8.17 -4.53 -1.43
N ARG A 25 -8.24 -3.57 -0.51
CA ARG A 25 -7.05 -2.97 0.10
C ARG A 25 -6.22 -4.01 0.84
N ASP A 26 -6.87 -4.86 1.62
CA ASP A 26 -6.18 -5.85 2.44
C ASP A 26 -5.57 -6.96 1.57
N GLU A 27 -6.25 -7.36 0.49
CA GLU A 27 -5.67 -8.22 -0.56
C GLU A 27 -4.41 -7.60 -1.19
N ILE A 28 -4.47 -6.32 -1.59
CA ILE A 28 -3.33 -5.60 -2.17
C ILE A 28 -2.17 -5.54 -1.18
N ASN A 29 -2.44 -5.27 0.10
CA ASN A 29 -1.41 -5.26 1.14
C ASN A 29 -0.73 -6.63 1.27
N ASN A 30 -1.52 -7.71 1.34
CA ASN A 30 -1.00 -9.07 1.44
C ASN A 30 -0.18 -9.44 0.20
N TYR A 31 -0.59 -9.00 -0.99
CA TYR A 31 0.15 -9.17 -2.24
C TYR A 31 1.55 -8.53 -2.16
N TYR A 32 1.65 -7.26 -1.76
CA TYR A 32 2.95 -6.60 -1.63
C TYR A 32 3.82 -7.20 -0.53
N ILE A 33 3.24 -7.54 0.62
CA ILE A 33 3.98 -8.21 1.72
C ILE A 33 4.57 -9.53 1.22
N SER A 34 3.81 -10.32 0.47
CA SER A 34 4.27 -11.59 -0.09
C SER A 34 5.39 -11.40 -1.11
N LEU A 35 5.30 -10.38 -1.97
CA LEU A 35 6.37 -10.03 -2.91
C LEU A 35 7.64 -9.60 -2.19
N PHE A 36 7.54 -8.77 -1.14
CA PHE A 36 8.72 -8.38 -0.36
C PHE A 36 9.34 -9.57 0.38
N ALA A 37 8.53 -10.47 0.93
CA ALA A 37 9.01 -11.69 1.55
C ALA A 37 9.78 -12.57 0.54
N ALA A 38 9.25 -12.73 -0.68
CA ALA A 38 9.93 -13.45 -1.75
C ALA A 38 11.24 -12.78 -2.18
N LEU A 39 11.25 -11.45 -2.25
CA LEU A 39 12.44 -10.66 -2.60
C LEU A 39 13.53 -10.74 -1.53
N VAL A 40 13.17 -10.74 -0.24
CA VAL A 40 14.13 -10.95 0.85
C VAL A 40 14.62 -12.40 0.86
N ALA A 41 13.74 -13.37 0.62
CA ALA A 41 14.10 -14.79 0.56
C ALA A 41 15.02 -15.16 -0.61
N SER A 42 15.06 -14.35 -1.68
CA SER A 42 15.96 -14.56 -2.81
C SER A 42 17.38 -14.02 -2.59
N MET A 43 17.59 -13.12 -1.60
CA MET A 43 18.90 -12.52 -1.33
C MET A 43 20.02 -13.54 -1.08
N PRO A 44 19.84 -14.61 -0.26
CA PRO A 44 20.89 -15.60 -0.02
C PRO A 44 21.28 -16.40 -1.27
N PHE A 45 20.37 -16.52 -2.24
CA PHE A 45 20.64 -17.22 -3.49
C PHE A 45 21.54 -16.41 -4.42
N ILE A 46 21.47 -15.08 -4.35
CA ILE A 46 22.36 -14.21 -5.12
C ILE A 46 23.81 -14.49 -4.75
N GLU A 47 24.13 -14.52 -3.46
CA GLU A 47 25.47 -14.82 -2.97
C GLU A 47 25.97 -16.20 -3.43
N LYS A 48 25.12 -17.22 -3.33
CA LYS A 48 25.47 -18.59 -3.73
C LYS A 48 25.66 -18.76 -5.24
N ILE A 49 24.91 -18.01 -6.06
CA ILE A 49 25.05 -18.04 -7.52
C ILE A 49 26.32 -17.30 -7.93
N THR A 50 26.61 -16.15 -7.33
CA THR A 50 27.78 -15.34 -7.70
C THR A 50 29.10 -15.99 -7.29
N THR A 51 29.13 -16.79 -6.21
CA THR A 51 30.33 -17.58 -5.84
C THR A 51 30.61 -18.76 -6.77
N ASN A 52 29.58 -19.35 -7.38
CA ASN A 52 29.73 -20.53 -8.23
C ASN A 52 30.02 -20.21 -9.71
N VAL A 53 29.72 -18.98 -10.15
CA VAL A 53 29.75 -18.59 -11.56
C VAL A 53 31.06 -17.93 -11.99
N ALA A 54 31.90 -17.42 -11.09
CA ALA A 54 32.92 -16.45 -11.49
C ALA A 54 34.35 -16.74 -11.00
N GLU A 55 35.22 -17.11 -11.94
CA GLU A 55 36.68 -16.92 -11.90
C GLU A 55 37.07 -15.42 -12.04
N CYS A 56 36.11 -14.50 -12.23
CA CYS A 56 36.35 -13.06 -12.38
C CYS A 56 35.44 -12.21 -11.47
N ASN A 57 36.07 -11.49 -10.54
CA ASN A 57 35.53 -10.39 -9.73
C ASN A 57 34.12 -10.60 -9.13
N THR A 58 33.95 -11.68 -8.36
CA THR A 58 32.75 -12.06 -7.59
C THR A 58 32.11 -10.91 -6.81
N ASN A 59 32.94 -10.00 -6.29
CA ASN A 59 32.50 -8.84 -5.51
C ASN A 59 31.68 -7.85 -6.36
N TYR A 60 32.10 -7.58 -7.60
CA TYR A 60 31.41 -6.66 -8.50
C TYR A 60 30.04 -7.22 -8.92
N ILE A 61 29.98 -8.50 -9.30
CA ILE A 61 28.74 -9.15 -9.75
C ILE A 61 27.71 -9.18 -8.60
N THR A 62 28.14 -9.54 -7.39
CA THR A 62 27.27 -9.58 -6.21
C THR A 62 26.64 -8.21 -5.92
N LYS A 63 27.45 -7.14 -5.97
CA LYS A 63 26.97 -5.76 -5.77
C LYS A 63 25.97 -5.34 -6.85
N LEU A 64 26.23 -5.69 -8.11
CA LEU A 64 25.34 -5.37 -9.23
C LEU A 64 23.99 -6.10 -9.09
N SER A 65 24.01 -7.38 -8.70
CA SER A 65 22.79 -8.14 -8.39
C SER A 65 21.99 -7.55 -7.24
N LEU A 66 22.66 -7.08 -6.17
CA LEU A 66 22.00 -6.38 -5.06
C LEU A 66 21.35 -5.07 -5.50
N ILE A 67 22.00 -4.29 -6.38
CA ILE A 67 21.42 -3.06 -6.95
C ILE A 67 20.16 -3.37 -7.76
N ILE A 68 20.20 -4.39 -8.64
CA ILE A 68 19.03 -4.80 -9.43
C ILE A 68 17.88 -5.19 -8.50
N LEU A 69 18.16 -6.00 -7.49
CA LEU A 69 17.16 -6.47 -6.54
C LEU A 69 16.57 -5.30 -5.73
N ALA A 70 17.41 -4.36 -5.31
CA ALA A 70 16.97 -3.17 -4.59
C ALA A 70 16.14 -2.23 -5.47
N LEU A 71 16.44 -2.11 -6.76
CA LEU A 71 15.62 -1.34 -7.72
C LEU A 71 14.24 -1.97 -7.90
N ILE A 72 14.15 -3.29 -8.03
CA ILE A 72 12.86 -4.01 -8.08
C ILE A 72 12.07 -3.73 -6.79
N GLY A 73 12.71 -3.86 -5.63
CA GLY A 73 12.10 -3.56 -4.33
C GLY A 73 11.59 -2.11 -4.22
N LEU A 74 12.37 -1.15 -4.73
CA LEU A 74 12.01 0.27 -4.74
C LEU A 74 10.78 0.53 -5.61
N ILE A 75 10.73 -0.04 -6.82
CA ILE A 75 9.58 0.08 -7.73
C ILE A 75 8.32 -0.49 -7.07
N LEU A 76 8.43 -1.67 -6.44
CA LEU A 76 7.31 -2.28 -5.71
C LEU A 76 6.84 -1.40 -4.57
N ALA A 77 7.75 -0.81 -3.80
CA ALA A 77 7.41 0.02 -2.64
C ALA A 77 6.73 1.33 -3.06
N VAL A 78 7.19 1.96 -4.13
CA VAL A 78 6.55 3.16 -4.71
C VAL A 78 5.17 2.83 -5.25
N THR A 79 5.02 1.72 -5.98
CA THR A 79 3.72 1.27 -6.50
C THR A 79 2.73 1.00 -5.36
N TRP A 80 3.20 0.35 -4.28
CA TRP A 80 2.39 0.09 -3.09
C TRP A 80 1.92 1.39 -2.41
N ALA A 81 2.84 2.34 -2.21
CA ALA A 81 2.52 3.64 -1.62
C ALA A 81 1.47 4.40 -2.45
N SER A 82 1.62 4.39 -3.78
CA SER A 82 0.67 5.02 -4.71
C SER A 82 -0.71 4.38 -4.63
N ASN A 83 -0.78 3.04 -4.64
CA ASN A 83 -2.02 2.30 -4.53
C ASN A 83 -2.74 2.57 -3.21
N LEU A 84 -2.03 2.56 -2.07
CA LEU A 84 -2.62 2.88 -0.77
C LEU A 84 -3.13 4.33 -0.71
N LYS A 85 -2.37 5.28 -1.28
CA LYS A 85 -2.80 6.69 -1.36
C LYS A 85 -4.08 6.83 -2.18
N HIS A 86 -4.17 6.15 -3.33
CA HIS A 86 -5.37 6.14 -4.16
C HIS A 86 -6.57 5.56 -3.43
N THR A 87 -6.41 4.39 -2.79
CA THR A 87 -7.47 3.74 -2.01
C THR A 87 -7.98 4.61 -0.87
N VAL A 88 -7.08 5.24 -0.11
CA VAL A 88 -7.47 6.14 0.97
C VAL A 88 -8.22 7.37 0.44
N SER A 89 -7.81 7.91 -0.70
CA SER A 89 -8.50 9.02 -1.35
C SER A 89 -9.91 8.62 -1.79
N TYR A 90 -10.04 7.44 -2.40
CA TYR A 90 -11.32 6.91 -2.86
C TYR A 90 -12.30 6.68 -1.69
N LEU A 91 -11.83 6.06 -0.61
CA LEU A 91 -12.63 5.84 0.60
C LEU A 91 -13.07 7.16 1.25
N LYS A 92 -12.22 8.20 1.23
CA LYS A 92 -12.62 9.55 1.69
C LYS A 92 -13.74 10.15 0.82
N SER A 93 -13.68 9.95 -0.50
CA SER A 93 -14.73 10.42 -1.40
C SER A 93 -16.05 9.70 -1.15
N LEU A 94 -16.03 8.38 -0.96
CA LEU A 94 -17.23 7.61 -0.60
C LEU A 94 -17.83 8.05 0.74
N ASP A 95 -16.99 8.24 1.76
CA ASP A 95 -17.46 8.75 3.06
C ASP A 95 -18.13 10.11 2.93
N LYS A 96 -17.61 11.00 2.07
CA LYS A 96 -18.23 12.31 1.83
C LYS A 96 -19.63 12.16 1.22
N ILE A 97 -19.80 11.29 0.22
CA ILE A 97 -21.10 11.02 -0.41
C ILE A 97 -22.10 10.48 0.63
N ILE A 98 -21.67 9.53 1.46
CA ILE A 98 -22.50 8.95 2.52
C ILE A 98 -22.94 10.04 3.51
N ILE A 99 -22.01 10.88 3.99
CA ILE A 99 -22.31 11.97 4.94
C ILE A 99 -23.27 13.00 4.32
N ASP A 100 -23.05 13.40 3.06
CA ASP A 100 -23.90 14.37 2.37
C ASP A 100 -25.34 13.83 2.24
N LEU A 101 -25.50 12.52 1.97
CA LEU A 101 -26.80 11.85 1.94
C LEU A 101 -27.44 11.75 3.35
N GLU A 102 -26.67 11.38 4.38
CA GLU A 102 -27.18 11.31 5.76
C GLU A 102 -27.70 12.65 6.27
N GLN A 103 -26.97 13.73 5.97
CA GLN A 103 -27.37 15.09 6.32
C GLN A 103 -28.66 15.49 5.60
N LYS A 104 -28.78 15.17 4.30
CA LYS A 104 -29.97 15.47 3.50
C LYS A 104 -31.24 14.83 4.07
N TYR A 105 -31.14 13.63 4.63
CA TYR A 105 -32.26 12.89 5.20
C TYR A 105 -32.39 13.00 6.72
N ASN A 106 -31.54 13.82 7.37
CA ASN A 106 -31.47 13.97 8.82
C ASN A 106 -31.39 12.63 9.58
N LYS A 107 -30.65 11.66 9.02
CA LYS A 107 -30.40 10.34 9.60
C LYS A 107 -28.90 10.16 9.82
N PRO A 108 -28.33 10.73 10.90
CA PRO A 108 -26.88 10.68 11.16
C PRO A 108 -26.46 9.32 11.72
N PHE A 109 -26.57 8.24 10.95
CA PHE A 109 -26.25 6.88 11.42
C PHE A 109 -24.73 6.66 11.45
N ILE A 110 -24.06 6.74 10.30
CA ILE A 110 -22.60 6.69 10.16
C ILE A 110 -21.97 7.86 10.90
N THR A 111 -22.58 9.04 10.85
CA THR A 111 -22.09 10.22 11.58
C THR A 111 -22.04 9.99 13.10
N ASN A 112 -23.06 9.34 13.68
CA ASN A 112 -23.05 8.98 15.11
C ASN A 112 -22.04 7.88 15.42
N ILE A 113 -21.92 6.85 14.57
CA ILE A 113 -20.93 5.77 14.74
C ILE A 113 -19.49 6.32 14.68
N VAL A 114 -19.20 7.20 13.72
CA VAL A 114 -17.88 7.87 13.60
C VAL A 114 -17.58 8.72 14.83
N ARG A 115 -18.58 9.46 15.34
CA ARG A 115 -18.44 10.27 16.56
C ARG A 115 -18.20 9.40 17.80
N ASP A 116 -18.86 8.26 17.90
CA ASP A 116 -18.67 7.32 19.01
C ASP A 116 -17.30 6.62 18.93
N LEU A 117 -16.84 6.25 17.74
CA LEU A 117 -15.48 5.73 17.48
C LEU A 117 -14.37 6.75 17.81
N GLU A 118 -14.62 8.03 17.56
CA GLU A 118 -13.71 9.12 17.95
C GLU A 118 -13.65 9.30 19.47
N ARG A 119 -14.79 9.21 20.15
CA ARG A 119 -14.87 9.26 21.61
C ARG A 119 -14.17 8.07 22.26
N SER A 120 -14.25 6.88 21.67
CA SER A 120 -13.59 5.68 22.19
C SER A 120 -12.07 5.64 21.93
N LYS A 121 -11.46 6.70 21.35
CA LYS A 121 -10.05 6.74 20.92
C LYS A 121 -9.65 5.55 20.05
N THR A 122 -10.61 4.89 19.42
CA THR A 122 -10.34 3.75 18.56
C THR A 122 -9.60 4.28 17.34
N PRO A 123 -8.46 3.70 16.95
CA PRO A 123 -7.64 4.22 15.87
C PRO A 123 -8.51 4.43 14.63
N ARG A 124 -8.65 5.70 14.24
CA ARG A 124 -9.69 6.24 13.33
C ARG A 124 -9.62 5.70 11.90
N ARG A 125 -8.70 4.76 11.62
CA ARG A 125 -8.48 4.02 10.37
C ARG A 125 -7.19 3.20 10.47
N VAL A 126 -7.28 1.88 10.32
CA VAL A 126 -6.12 0.96 10.17
C VAL A 126 -5.18 1.44 9.05
N THR A 127 -5.72 2.16 8.07
CA THR A 127 -5.01 2.71 6.91
C THR A 127 -3.89 3.71 7.22
N LYS A 128 -3.92 4.45 8.35
CA LYS A 128 -2.85 5.43 8.64
C LYS A 128 -1.51 4.77 8.97
N HIS A 129 -1.53 3.68 9.74
CA HIS A 129 -0.30 2.95 10.08
C HIS A 129 0.17 2.11 8.90
N GLN A 130 -0.74 1.52 8.13
CA GLN A 130 -0.42 0.80 6.90
C GLN A 130 0.25 1.70 5.85
N LEU A 131 -0.10 3.00 5.80
CA LEU A 131 0.53 3.95 4.89
C LEU A 131 2.03 4.15 5.15
N VAL A 132 2.51 3.93 6.38
CA VAL A 132 3.93 4.15 6.73
C VAL A 132 4.82 3.04 6.16
N ILE A 133 4.30 1.81 6.10
CA ILE A 133 5.07 0.61 5.76
C ILE A 133 5.75 0.73 4.37
N PRO A 134 5.05 1.11 3.28
CA PRO A 134 5.70 1.32 1.99
C PRO A 134 6.84 2.34 2.04
N TYR A 135 6.69 3.44 2.78
CA TYR A 135 7.73 4.46 2.89
C TYR A 135 8.96 3.96 3.65
N THR A 136 8.77 3.10 4.66
CA THR A 136 9.89 2.42 5.32
C THR A 136 10.66 1.54 4.34
N PHE A 137 9.97 0.78 3.49
CA PHE A 137 10.62 -0.02 2.44
C PHE A 137 11.34 0.84 1.39
N ILE A 138 10.75 1.96 0.96
CA ILE A 138 11.42 2.93 0.07
C ILE A 138 12.76 3.35 0.69
N SER A 139 12.75 3.75 1.96
CA SER A 139 13.98 4.17 2.66
C SER A 139 15.01 3.05 2.73
N ILE A 140 14.60 1.81 3.04
CA ILE A 140 15.51 0.65 3.11
C ILE A 140 16.15 0.40 1.74
N PHE A 141 15.37 0.31 0.66
CA PHE A 141 15.91 0.04 -0.67
C PHE A 141 16.80 1.17 -1.19
N SER A 142 16.46 2.43 -0.91
CA SER A 142 17.33 3.57 -1.24
C SER A 142 18.68 3.49 -0.53
N LEU A 143 18.71 3.11 0.76
CA LEU A 143 19.96 2.92 1.49
C LEU A 143 20.82 1.78 0.91
N ILE A 144 20.20 0.65 0.54
CA ILE A 144 20.89 -0.47 -0.10
C ILE A 144 21.54 -0.03 -1.42
N ILE A 145 20.83 0.74 -2.24
CA ILE A 145 21.36 1.27 -3.51
C ILE A 145 22.55 2.19 -3.25
N ILE A 146 22.41 3.17 -2.33
CA ILE A 146 23.49 4.11 -2.00
C ILE A 146 24.72 3.37 -1.50
N TYR A 147 24.55 2.44 -0.56
CA TYR A 147 25.65 1.64 -0.02
C TYR A 147 26.36 0.83 -1.11
N SER A 148 25.59 0.18 -1.99
CA SER A 148 26.15 -0.66 -3.06
C SER A 148 26.90 0.17 -4.09
N VAL A 149 26.42 1.37 -4.44
CA VAL A 149 27.09 2.27 -5.39
C VAL A 149 28.39 2.83 -4.83
N ILE A 150 28.41 3.29 -3.56
CA ILE A 150 29.63 3.81 -2.90
C ILE A 150 30.75 2.77 -2.90
N GLN A 151 30.42 1.48 -2.81
CA GLN A 151 31.43 0.40 -2.80
C GLN A 151 31.83 -0.11 -4.18
N ILE A 152 31.18 0.34 -5.25
CA ILE A 152 31.55 0.03 -6.64
C ILE A 152 32.49 1.11 -7.20
N ILE A 153 32.25 2.38 -6.85
CA ILE A 153 33.12 3.53 -7.15
C ILE A 153 34.44 3.39 -6.39
#